data_AF-A0A161MLS1-F1
#
_entry.id   AF-A0A161MLS1-F1
#
_cell.length_a   1.000
_cell.length_b   1.000
_cell.length_c   1.000
_cell.angle_alpha   90.00
_cell.angle_beta   90.00
_cell.angle_gamma   90.00
#
_symmetry.space_group_name_H-M   'P 1'
#
loop_
_entity.id
_entity.type
_entity.pdbx_description
1 polymer ?
#
loop_
_entity_poly.entity_id
_entity_poly.type
_entity_poly.pdbx_seq_one_letter_code
_entity_poly.pdbx_strand_id
1 'polypeptide(L)'
;CERYFWALSMAPTIQPHILEELQELVKTKHRDNKLWKTIILTMAAAVNKYASHEEHSDKIVAQTVHLLRNEFKKCKGDEQCQEIYIKALSNIHNEKTIPVLLKIIDTAPKKSVARAMKGISKINPELWNKDVVRVAEEVLQSSKTYDSSARIFALDILLRSKPSLVLLSRIVSILKQADKSRELKEYLLQRLVELSEGNNIFKKLWKQIYIENGYNNYDTLGQGGLSTAFSRSFMPNGTLSTSQEIVGGV
;
A
#
# COMPACT_ATOMS: atom_id res chain seq x y z
N CYS A 1 27.60 -1.19 13.71
CA CYS A 1 26.25 -1.28 14.32
C CYS A 1 25.13 -1.45 13.29
N GLU A 2 25.00 -0.59 12.28
CA GLU A 2 23.87 -0.68 11.33
C GLU A 2 23.77 -2.03 10.58
N ARG A 3 24.90 -2.61 10.15
CA ARG A 3 24.94 -3.91 9.45
C ARG A 3 24.28 -5.06 10.20
N TYR A 4 24.34 -5.05 11.54
CA TYR A 4 23.70 -6.07 12.37
C TYR A 4 22.17 -6.07 12.17
N PHE A 5 21.55 -4.89 12.24
CA PHE A 5 20.11 -4.75 12.08
C PHE A 5 19.65 -5.10 10.66
N TRP A 6 20.46 -4.75 9.65
CA TRP A 6 20.20 -5.17 8.27
C TRP A 6 20.21 -6.69 8.13
N ALA A 7 21.25 -7.35 8.65
CA ALA A 7 21.34 -8.81 8.62
C ALA A 7 20.15 -9.46 9.37
N LEU A 8 19.78 -8.90 10.53
CA LEU A 8 18.65 -9.38 11.32
C LEU A 8 17.31 -9.23 10.59
N SER A 9 17.10 -8.13 9.86
CA SER A 9 15.88 -7.92 9.06
C SER A 9 15.71 -8.94 7.92
N MET A 10 16.80 -9.57 7.49
CA MET A 10 16.84 -10.57 6.43
C MET A 10 16.92 -12.00 6.96
N ALA A 11 16.95 -12.18 8.28
CA ALA A 11 17.08 -13.51 8.87
C ALA A 11 15.87 -14.39 8.51
N PRO A 12 16.11 -15.68 8.21
CA PRO A 12 15.04 -16.60 7.78
C PRO A 12 14.06 -16.91 8.92
N THR A 13 14.51 -16.85 10.17
CA THR A 13 13.71 -17.09 11.38
C THR A 13 14.12 -16.09 12.44
N ILE A 14 13.16 -15.64 13.25
CA ILE A 14 13.41 -14.69 14.35
C ILE A 14 12.98 -15.35 15.65
N GLN A 15 13.83 -15.30 16.67
CA GLN A 15 13.51 -15.83 17.99
C GLN A 15 12.73 -14.78 18.81
N PRO A 16 11.78 -15.20 19.68
CA PRO A 16 10.95 -14.27 20.46
C PRO A 16 11.76 -13.28 21.31
N HIS A 17 12.83 -13.74 21.98
CA HIS A 17 13.67 -12.88 22.83
C HIS A 17 14.31 -11.71 22.05
N ILE A 18 14.65 -11.92 20.77
CA ILE A 18 15.20 -10.88 19.91
C ILE A 18 14.16 -9.77 19.66
N LEU A 19 12.88 -10.14 19.52
CA LEU A 19 11.80 -9.17 19.35
C LEU A 19 11.59 -8.34 20.61
N GLU A 20 11.67 -8.97 21.77
CA GLU A 20 11.58 -8.28 23.07
C GLU A 20 12.72 -7.27 23.24
N GLU A 21 13.96 -7.68 22.92
CA GLU A 21 15.13 -6.79 22.92
C GLU A 21 14.96 -5.61 21.95
N LEU A 22 14.48 -5.86 20.73
CA LEU A 22 14.23 -4.81 19.75
C LEU A 22 13.14 -3.83 20.22
N GLN A 23 12.07 -4.34 20.83
CA GLN A 23 11.02 -3.50 21.41
C GLN A 23 11.56 -2.63 22.55
N GLU A 24 12.44 -3.19 23.40
CA GLU A 24 13.05 -2.44 24.48
C GLU A 24 13.99 -1.35 23.96
N LEU A 25 14.81 -1.68 22.95
CA LEU A 25 15.64 -0.69 22.25
C LEU A 25 14.77 0.44 21.68
N VAL A 26 13.60 0.14 21.11
CA VAL A 26 12.67 1.15 20.58
C VAL A 26 12.01 2.01 21.67
N LYS A 27 11.99 1.58 22.94
CA LYS A 27 11.57 2.45 24.06
C LYS A 27 12.70 3.37 24.47
N THR A 28 13.94 2.90 24.44
CA THR A 28 15.14 3.67 24.78
C THR A 28 15.70 4.38 23.56
N LYS A 29 15.06 5.50 23.15
CA LYS A 29 15.44 6.29 21.96
C LYS A 29 16.95 6.40 21.77
N HIS A 30 17.44 5.93 20.61
CA HIS A 30 18.86 5.99 20.28
C HIS A 30 19.29 7.43 19.89
N ARG A 31 20.52 7.82 20.24
CA ARG A 31 21.06 9.18 19.97
C ARG A 31 21.24 9.47 18.47
N ASP A 32 21.74 8.49 17.73
CA ASP A 32 21.86 8.56 16.26
C ASP A 32 20.51 8.29 15.59
N ASN A 33 19.97 9.32 14.91
CA ASN A 33 18.69 9.27 14.21
C ASN A 33 18.66 8.29 13.02
N LYS A 34 19.79 8.11 12.31
CA LYS A 34 19.87 7.17 11.20
C LYS A 34 19.80 5.74 11.73
N LEU A 35 20.62 5.44 12.74
CA LEU A 35 20.59 4.13 13.39
C LEU A 35 19.23 3.86 14.03
N TRP A 36 18.62 4.89 14.64
CA TRP A 36 17.29 4.80 15.23
C TRP A 36 16.22 4.35 14.24
N LYS A 37 16.18 4.99 13.08
CA LYS A 37 15.29 4.61 11.99
C LYS A 37 15.53 3.16 11.56
N THR A 38 16.78 2.74 11.44
CA THR A 38 17.11 1.37 11.06
C THR A 38 16.63 0.35 12.11
N ILE A 39 16.78 0.65 13.41
CA ILE A 39 16.27 -0.20 14.50
C ILE A 39 14.75 -0.37 14.38
N ILE A 40 13.99 0.72 14.24
CA ILE A 40 12.53 0.67 14.15
C ILE A 40 12.07 -0.14 12.93
N LEU A 41 12.68 0.08 11.76
CA LEU A 41 12.30 -0.64 10.54
C LEU A 41 12.68 -2.12 10.62
N THR A 42 13.78 -2.44 11.29
CA THR A 42 14.23 -3.82 11.54
C THR A 42 13.27 -4.54 12.47
N MET A 43 12.84 -3.90 13.57
CA MET A 43 11.83 -4.45 14.47
C MET A 43 10.54 -4.79 13.71
N ALA A 44 10.03 -3.88 12.89
CA ALA A 44 8.83 -4.13 12.11
C ALA A 44 8.98 -5.31 11.13
N ALA A 45 10.11 -5.40 10.43
CA ALA A 45 10.41 -6.51 9.51
C ALA A 45 10.55 -7.85 10.25
N ALA A 46 11.23 -7.85 11.40
CA ALA A 46 11.41 -9.03 12.22
C ALA A 46 10.07 -9.55 12.78
N VAL A 47 9.19 -8.64 13.23
CA VAL A 47 7.84 -8.99 13.69
C VAL A 47 6.99 -9.56 12.56
N ASN A 48 7.04 -8.99 11.35
CA ASN A 48 6.37 -9.57 10.19
C ASN A 48 6.86 -11.01 9.91
N LYS A 49 8.19 -11.18 9.92
CA LYS A 49 8.81 -12.47 9.64
C LYS A 49 8.40 -13.52 10.66
N TYR A 50 8.45 -13.16 11.94
CA TYR A 50 7.96 -14.00 13.04
C TYR A 50 6.48 -14.36 12.86
N ALA A 51 5.63 -13.37 12.59
CA ALA A 51 4.20 -13.58 12.42
C ALA A 51 3.82 -14.46 11.22
N SER A 52 4.68 -14.52 10.19
CA SER A 52 4.47 -15.40 9.04
C SER A 52 4.82 -16.87 9.28
N HIS A 53 5.55 -17.20 10.36
CA HIS A 53 5.99 -18.59 10.64
C HIS A 53 5.33 -19.18 11.89
N GLU A 54 4.88 -18.34 12.82
CA GLU A 54 4.40 -18.78 14.14
C GLU A 54 2.88 -18.59 14.30
N GLU A 55 2.19 -19.67 14.68
CA GLU A 55 0.71 -19.70 14.85
C GLU A 55 0.20 -18.83 16.01
N HIS A 56 1.07 -18.44 16.95
CA HIS A 56 0.71 -17.69 18.16
C HIS A 56 1.45 -16.34 18.28
N SER A 57 1.57 -15.63 17.17
CA SER A 57 2.29 -14.35 17.08
C SER A 57 1.43 -13.12 17.44
N ASP A 58 0.13 -13.31 17.67
CA ASP A 58 -0.87 -12.25 17.85
C ASP A 58 -0.46 -11.18 18.89
N LYS A 59 -0.02 -11.64 20.06
CA LYS A 59 0.35 -10.80 21.19
C LYS A 59 1.52 -9.87 20.86
N ILE A 60 2.58 -10.41 20.25
CA ILE A 60 3.80 -9.66 19.91
C ILE A 60 3.49 -8.64 18.81
N VAL A 61 2.69 -9.02 17.82
CA VAL A 61 2.24 -8.10 16.76
C VAL A 61 1.43 -6.96 17.37
N ALA A 62 0.43 -7.27 18.22
CA ALA A 62 -0.41 -6.26 18.87
C ALA A 62 0.42 -5.29 19.73
N GLN A 63 1.36 -5.80 20.53
CA GLN A 63 2.27 -4.98 21.33
C GLN A 63 3.12 -4.05 20.46
N THR A 64 3.68 -4.58 19.37
CA THR A 64 4.52 -3.80 18.45
C THR A 64 3.71 -2.71 17.75
N VAL A 65 2.51 -3.04 17.25
CA VAL A 65 1.62 -2.06 16.61
C VAL A 65 1.21 -0.98 17.60
N HIS A 66 0.92 -1.34 18.85
CA HIS A 66 0.59 -0.39 19.90
C HIS A 66 1.77 0.54 20.22
N LEU A 67 2.99 -0.01 20.33
CA LEU A 67 4.23 0.76 20.52
C LEU A 67 4.42 1.77 19.39
N LEU A 68 4.40 1.32 18.14
CA LEU A 68 4.57 2.18 16.95
C LEU A 68 3.50 3.26 16.86
N ARG A 69 2.25 2.93 17.18
CA ARG A 69 1.15 3.91 17.22
C ARG A 69 1.38 4.99 18.27
N ASN A 70 1.90 4.63 19.44
CA ASN A 70 2.17 5.59 20.50
C ASN A 70 3.36 6.48 20.17
N GLU A 71 4.43 5.92 19.59
CA GLU A 71 5.55 6.71 19.10
C GLU A 71 5.16 7.64 17.95
N PHE A 72 4.30 7.19 17.02
CA PHE A 72 3.75 8.05 15.97
C PHE A 72 3.03 9.28 16.54
N LYS A 73 2.21 9.12 17.60
CA LYS A 73 1.51 10.24 18.25
C LYS A 73 2.48 11.25 18.87
N LYS A 74 3.63 10.79 19.38
CA LYS A 74 4.66 11.66 19.97
C LYS A 74 5.33 12.58 18.95
N CYS A 75 5.24 12.27 17.66
CA CYS A 75 5.79 13.13 16.61
C CYS A 75 5.10 14.50 16.49
N LYS A 76 3.90 14.70 17.07
CA LYS A 76 3.20 16.00 17.09
C LYS A 76 3.13 16.73 15.72
N GLY A 77 3.00 15.97 14.63
CA GLY A 77 2.91 16.53 13.27
C GLY A 77 4.25 16.69 12.53
N ASP A 78 5.38 16.35 13.14
CA ASP A 78 6.67 16.26 12.42
C ASP A 78 6.61 15.15 11.36
N GLU A 79 6.58 15.55 10.08
CA GLU A 79 6.49 14.64 8.94
C GLU A 79 7.64 13.64 8.87
N GLN A 80 8.87 14.06 9.20
CA GLN A 80 10.05 13.17 9.13
C GLN A 80 9.99 12.09 10.21
N CYS A 81 9.57 12.48 11.41
CA CYS A 81 9.32 11.55 12.51
C CYS A 81 8.17 10.58 12.17
N GLN A 82 7.04 11.10 11.70
CA GLN A 82 5.86 10.31 11.33
C GLN A 82 6.16 9.29 10.23
N GLU A 83 6.96 9.69 9.24
CA GLU A 83 7.32 8.82 8.12
C GLU A 83 8.00 7.52 8.56
N ILE A 84 8.83 7.56 9.60
CA ILE A 84 9.52 6.36 10.13
C ILE A 84 8.47 5.35 10.63
N TYR A 85 7.51 5.80 11.42
CA TYR A 85 6.51 4.93 12.03
C TYR A 85 5.46 4.46 11.03
N ILE A 86 5.07 5.28 10.04
CA ILE A 86 4.21 4.83 8.94
C ILE A 86 4.91 3.71 8.17
N LYS A 87 6.20 3.87 7.84
CA LYS A 87 6.99 2.83 7.16
C LYS A 87 7.11 1.56 8.00
N ALA A 88 7.32 1.70 9.30
CA ALA A 88 7.39 0.56 10.22
C ALA A 88 6.06 -0.20 10.27
N LEU A 89 4.94 0.49 10.47
CA LEU A 89 3.60 -0.11 10.43
C LEU A 89 3.34 -0.81 9.08
N SER A 90 3.79 -0.20 7.99
CA SER A 90 3.67 -0.74 6.63
C SER A 90 4.51 -1.99 6.39
N ASN A 91 5.53 -2.28 7.20
CA ASN A 91 6.39 -3.45 7.06
C ASN A 91 5.91 -4.68 7.85
N ILE A 92 4.94 -4.51 8.77
CA ILE A 92 4.41 -5.61 9.60
C ILE A 92 3.44 -6.52 8.83
N HIS A 93 2.86 -6.05 7.72
CA HIS A 93 1.93 -6.77 6.82
C HIS A 93 0.80 -7.55 7.53
N ASN A 94 0.28 -7.05 8.65
CA ASN A 94 -0.75 -7.72 9.44
C ASN A 94 -2.03 -6.86 9.54
N GLU A 95 -3.20 -7.50 9.63
CA GLU A 95 -4.50 -6.83 9.76
C GLU A 95 -4.57 -5.82 10.93
N LYS A 96 -3.82 -6.04 12.01
CA LYS A 96 -3.78 -5.15 13.19
C LYS A 96 -3.22 -3.77 12.87
N THR A 97 -2.45 -3.63 11.79
CA THR A 97 -1.93 -2.31 11.36
C THR A 97 -2.98 -1.50 10.61
N ILE A 98 -3.98 -2.15 10.01
CA ILE A 98 -4.99 -1.50 9.16
C ILE A 98 -5.72 -0.38 9.91
N PRO A 99 -6.30 -0.59 11.11
CA PRO A 99 -7.00 0.48 11.82
C PRO A 99 -6.10 1.69 12.15
N VAL A 100 -4.80 1.44 12.38
CA VAL A 100 -3.83 2.50 12.65
C VAL A 100 -3.54 3.30 11.38
N LEU A 101 -3.29 2.62 10.25
CA LEU A 101 -3.03 3.26 8.96
C LEU A 101 -4.25 4.04 8.45
N LEU A 102 -5.46 3.50 8.61
CA LEU A 102 -6.71 4.21 8.27
C LEU A 102 -6.89 5.47 9.11
N LYS A 103 -6.61 5.42 10.42
CA LYS A 103 -6.64 6.62 11.28
C LYS A 103 -5.60 7.66 10.86
N ILE A 104 -4.43 7.23 10.38
CA ILE A 104 -3.40 8.14 9.85
C ILE A 104 -3.90 8.82 8.58
N ILE A 105 -4.58 8.10 7.68
CA ILE A 105 -5.15 8.69 6.46
C ILE A 105 -6.17 9.79 6.79
N ASP A 106 -6.97 9.59 7.82
CA ASP A 106 -7.99 10.55 8.27
C ASP A 106 -7.40 11.81 8.92
N THR A 107 -6.28 11.68 9.65
CA THR A 107 -5.78 12.74 10.54
C THR A 107 -4.47 13.39 10.11
N ALA A 108 -3.68 12.75 9.24
CA ALA A 108 -2.33 13.19 8.91
C ALA A 108 -2.29 14.14 7.70
N PRO A 109 -1.20 14.91 7.53
CA PRO A 109 -0.96 15.70 6.33
C PRO A 109 -1.00 14.85 5.05
N LYS A 110 -1.33 15.48 3.93
CA LYS A 110 -1.51 14.82 2.61
C LYS A 110 -0.36 13.89 2.20
N LYS A 111 0.89 14.27 2.48
CA LYS A 111 2.08 13.46 2.16
C LYS A 111 2.17 12.15 2.95
N SER A 112 1.56 12.11 4.13
CA SER A 112 1.49 10.91 4.97
C SER A 112 0.40 9.95 4.48
N VAL A 113 -0.65 10.48 3.81
CA VAL A 113 -1.73 9.67 3.22
C VAL A 113 -1.19 8.72 2.15
N ALA A 114 -0.39 9.20 1.20
CA ALA A 114 0.19 8.35 0.15
C ALA A 114 1.01 7.18 0.73
N ARG A 115 1.80 7.46 1.78
CA ARG A 115 2.60 6.43 2.46
C ARG A 115 1.75 5.42 3.22
N ALA A 116 0.70 5.88 3.91
CA ALA A 116 -0.23 5.01 4.61
C ALA A 116 -1.02 4.12 3.63
N MET A 117 -1.49 4.69 2.51
CA MET A 117 -2.14 3.94 1.43
C MET A 117 -1.21 2.90 0.82
N LYS A 118 0.07 3.26 0.55
CA LYS A 118 1.10 2.31 0.14
C LYS A 118 1.32 1.20 1.16
N GLY A 119 1.22 1.52 2.44
CA GLY A 119 1.32 0.52 3.51
C GLY A 119 0.19 -0.49 3.45
N ILE A 120 -1.05 -0.01 3.34
CA ILE A 120 -2.24 -0.86 3.23
C ILE A 120 -2.17 -1.72 1.97
N SER A 121 -1.73 -1.17 0.83
CA SER A 121 -1.67 -1.90 -0.43
C SER A 121 -0.67 -3.07 -0.41
N LYS A 122 0.30 -3.09 0.50
CA LYS A 122 1.23 -4.22 0.70
C LYS A 122 0.64 -5.36 1.53
N ILE A 123 -0.40 -5.09 2.32
CA ILE A 123 -1.08 -6.12 3.10
C ILE A 123 -1.84 -7.03 2.14
N ASN A 124 -1.93 -8.32 2.49
CA ASN A 124 -2.70 -9.29 1.71
C ASN A 124 -4.16 -8.80 1.54
N PRO A 125 -4.69 -8.70 0.29
CA PRO A 125 -6.05 -8.27 0.05
C PRO A 125 -7.13 -9.04 0.81
N GLU A 126 -6.90 -10.31 1.14
CA GLU A 126 -7.85 -11.12 1.93
C GLU A 126 -8.03 -10.60 3.37
N LEU A 127 -7.08 -9.80 3.87
CA LEU A 127 -7.14 -9.18 5.20
C LEU A 127 -7.80 -7.80 5.18
N TRP A 128 -8.16 -7.26 4.00
CA TRP A 128 -8.79 -5.97 3.91
C TRP A 128 -10.27 -6.04 4.31
N ASN A 129 -10.69 -5.09 5.14
CA ASN A 129 -12.08 -4.95 5.53
C ASN A 129 -12.80 -3.90 4.65
N LYS A 130 -14.11 -3.73 4.88
CA LYS A 130 -14.93 -2.76 4.13
C LYS A 130 -14.44 -1.31 4.29
N ASP A 131 -13.82 -0.97 5.41
CA ASP A 131 -13.27 0.37 5.63
C ASP A 131 -12.09 0.68 4.72
N VAL A 132 -11.24 -0.31 4.43
CA VAL A 132 -10.14 -0.15 3.45
C VAL A 132 -10.69 0.23 2.09
N VAL A 133 -11.72 -0.50 1.62
CA VAL A 133 -12.37 -0.23 0.32
C VAL A 133 -13.02 1.15 0.32
N ARG A 134 -13.77 1.49 1.39
CA ARG A 134 -14.44 2.79 1.53
C ARG A 134 -13.45 3.96 1.50
N VAL A 135 -12.36 3.87 2.26
CA VAL A 135 -11.33 4.92 2.32
C VAL A 135 -10.59 5.03 0.98
N ALA A 136 -10.30 3.91 0.32
CA ALA A 136 -9.70 3.93 -1.01
C ALA A 136 -10.62 4.59 -2.04
N GLU A 137 -11.93 4.32 -1.99
CA GLU A 137 -12.92 4.99 -2.85
C GLU A 137 -12.98 6.50 -2.57
N GLU A 138 -12.97 6.92 -1.30
CA GLU A 138 -12.89 8.34 -0.95
C GLU A 138 -11.62 8.99 -1.52
N VAL A 139 -10.43 8.42 -1.26
CA VAL A 139 -9.16 8.99 -1.72
C VAL A 139 -9.11 9.11 -3.25
N LEU A 140 -9.62 8.11 -3.97
CA LEU A 140 -9.64 8.10 -5.43
C LEU A 140 -10.61 9.14 -6.01
N GLN A 141 -11.83 9.22 -5.46
CA GLN A 141 -12.90 10.05 -6.02
C GLN A 141 -12.90 11.49 -5.50
N SER A 142 -12.30 11.75 -4.34
CA SER A 142 -12.41 13.04 -3.67
C SER A 142 -11.92 14.20 -4.53
N SER A 143 -12.68 15.30 -4.46
CA SER A 143 -12.26 16.63 -4.95
C SER A 143 -11.16 17.24 -4.08
N LYS A 144 -10.90 16.70 -2.88
CA LYS A 144 -9.75 17.07 -2.07
C LYS A 144 -8.47 16.81 -2.88
N THR A 145 -7.53 17.75 -2.79
CA THR A 145 -6.21 17.64 -3.41
C THR A 145 -5.36 16.62 -2.66
N TYR A 146 -5.57 15.33 -2.94
CA TYR A 146 -4.65 14.26 -2.58
C TYR A 146 -3.48 14.21 -3.56
N ASP A 147 -2.33 13.72 -3.07
CA ASP A 147 -1.19 13.40 -3.92
C ASP A 147 -1.57 12.35 -4.97
N SER A 148 -1.01 12.46 -6.17
CA SER A 148 -1.32 11.54 -7.28
C SER A 148 -0.98 10.10 -6.90
N SER A 149 0.15 9.89 -6.22
CA SER A 149 0.55 8.58 -5.69
C SER A 149 -0.48 7.99 -4.73
N ALA A 150 -1.13 8.82 -3.90
CA ALA A 150 -2.17 8.35 -2.99
C ALA A 150 -3.37 7.79 -3.76
N ARG A 151 -3.77 8.45 -4.87
CA ARG A 151 -4.85 7.99 -5.75
C ARG A 151 -4.47 6.70 -6.48
N ILE A 152 -3.22 6.56 -6.89
CA ILE A 152 -2.70 5.32 -7.49
C ILE A 152 -2.77 4.15 -6.50
N PHE A 153 -2.28 4.33 -5.26
CA PHE A 153 -2.39 3.27 -4.26
C PHE A 153 -3.84 2.95 -3.88
N ALA A 154 -4.72 3.96 -3.87
CA ALA A 154 -6.15 3.76 -3.67
C ALA A 154 -6.76 2.93 -4.81
N LEU A 155 -6.40 3.24 -6.04
CA LEU A 155 -6.84 2.48 -7.21
C LEU A 155 -6.36 1.03 -7.15
N ASP A 156 -5.10 0.77 -6.81
CA ASP A 156 -4.57 -0.59 -6.67
C ASP A 156 -5.30 -1.39 -5.59
N ILE A 157 -5.63 -0.76 -4.45
CA ILE A 157 -6.43 -1.38 -3.40
C ILE A 157 -7.82 -1.75 -3.94
N LEU A 158 -8.49 -0.84 -4.65
CA LEU A 158 -9.83 -1.09 -5.18
C LEU A 158 -9.86 -2.16 -6.27
N LEU A 159 -8.86 -2.23 -7.13
CA LEU A 159 -8.78 -3.25 -8.17
C LEU A 159 -8.45 -4.64 -7.58
N ARG A 160 -7.66 -4.70 -6.51
CA ARG A 160 -7.26 -5.94 -5.84
C ARG A 160 -8.26 -6.42 -4.79
N SER A 161 -9.24 -5.62 -4.40
CA SER A 161 -10.27 -5.96 -3.41
C SER A 161 -11.39 -6.88 -3.93
N LYS A 162 -11.20 -7.49 -5.12
CA LYS A 162 -12.21 -8.28 -5.84
C LYS A 162 -13.51 -7.48 -6.05
N PRO A 163 -13.43 -6.35 -6.80
CA PRO A 163 -14.56 -5.44 -6.93
C PRO A 163 -15.77 -6.11 -7.57
N SER A 164 -16.97 -5.75 -7.10
CA SER A 164 -18.21 -6.09 -7.80
C SER A 164 -18.30 -5.39 -9.15
N LEU A 165 -19.19 -5.86 -10.03
CA LEU A 165 -19.45 -5.20 -11.32
C LEU A 165 -19.76 -3.70 -11.16
N VAL A 166 -20.54 -3.36 -10.12
CA VAL A 166 -20.91 -1.98 -9.79
C VAL A 166 -19.69 -1.15 -9.39
N LEU A 167 -18.86 -1.66 -8.46
CA LEU A 167 -17.66 -0.95 -8.03
C LEU A 167 -16.66 -0.79 -9.18
N LEU A 168 -16.45 -1.86 -9.95
CA LEU A 168 -15.55 -1.82 -11.11
C LEU A 168 -16.04 -0.82 -12.17
N SER A 169 -17.35 -0.76 -12.43
CA SER A 169 -17.92 0.23 -13.36
C SER A 169 -17.68 1.66 -12.90
N ARG A 170 -17.81 1.94 -11.58
CA ARG A 170 -17.48 3.26 -11.01
C ARG A 170 -16.00 3.59 -11.18
N ILE A 171 -15.10 2.64 -10.94
CA ILE A 171 -13.66 2.84 -11.13
C ILE A 171 -13.35 3.14 -12.60
N VAL A 172 -13.89 2.35 -13.53
CA VAL A 172 -13.67 2.53 -14.97
C VAL A 172 -14.19 3.87 -15.48
N SER A 173 -15.24 4.43 -14.86
CA SER A 173 -15.79 5.73 -15.24
C SER A 173 -14.76 6.88 -15.20
N ILE A 174 -13.68 6.74 -14.41
CA ILE A 174 -12.54 7.67 -14.35
C ILE A 174 -11.94 7.94 -15.73
N LEU A 175 -11.94 6.95 -16.63
CA LEU A 175 -11.42 7.11 -18.00
C LEU A 175 -12.14 8.23 -18.78
N LYS A 176 -13.41 8.50 -18.46
CA LYS A 176 -14.23 9.56 -19.10
C LYS A 176 -14.33 10.85 -18.28
N GLN A 177 -13.83 10.88 -17.05
CA GLN A 177 -13.95 12.06 -16.19
C GLN A 177 -12.96 13.15 -16.60
N ALA A 178 -13.44 14.36 -16.88
CA ALA A 178 -12.61 15.47 -17.36
C ALA A 178 -11.66 16.04 -16.30
N ASP A 179 -12.01 15.96 -15.01
CA ASP A 179 -11.23 16.48 -13.88
C ASP A 179 -10.05 15.59 -13.47
N LYS A 180 -9.96 14.37 -14.02
CA LYS A 180 -8.91 13.40 -13.66
C LYS A 180 -7.70 13.55 -14.58
N SER A 181 -6.52 13.44 -13.98
CA SER A 181 -5.25 13.56 -14.71
C SER A 181 -5.12 12.46 -15.75
N ARG A 182 -4.49 12.81 -16.89
CA ARG A 182 -4.16 11.89 -17.98
C ARG A 182 -3.40 10.65 -17.47
N GLU A 183 -2.46 10.89 -16.57
CA GLU A 183 -1.58 9.86 -16.00
C GLU A 183 -2.33 8.85 -15.12
N LEU A 184 -3.32 9.30 -14.34
CA LEU A 184 -4.18 8.40 -13.57
C LEU A 184 -5.04 7.52 -14.49
N LYS A 185 -5.55 8.09 -15.59
CA LYS A 185 -6.34 7.34 -16.58
C LYS A 185 -5.51 6.32 -17.33
N GLU A 186 -4.31 6.71 -17.77
CA GLU A 186 -3.36 5.80 -18.42
C GLU A 186 -2.98 4.66 -17.46
N TYR A 187 -2.60 4.98 -16.22
CA TYR A 187 -2.27 3.98 -15.23
C TYR A 187 -3.43 3.01 -14.99
N LEU A 188 -4.66 3.52 -14.86
CA LEU A 188 -5.87 2.70 -14.73
C LEU A 188 -6.02 1.73 -15.90
N LEU A 189 -5.89 2.23 -17.14
CA LEU A 189 -6.03 1.41 -18.32
C LEU A 189 -4.99 0.29 -18.36
N GLN A 190 -3.71 0.63 -18.14
CA GLN A 190 -2.62 -0.35 -18.09
C GLN A 190 -2.88 -1.40 -17.00
N ARG A 191 -3.34 -0.97 -15.82
CA ARG A 191 -3.63 -1.87 -14.70
C ARG A 191 -4.81 -2.80 -14.96
N LEU A 192 -5.85 -2.32 -15.63
CA LEU A 192 -7.00 -3.14 -16.05
C LEU A 192 -6.56 -4.22 -17.04
N VAL A 193 -5.72 -3.87 -18.02
CA VAL A 193 -5.15 -4.83 -18.97
C VAL A 193 -4.32 -5.87 -18.24
N GLU A 194 -3.36 -5.45 -17.42
CA GLU A 194 -2.48 -6.33 -16.66
C GLU A 194 -3.25 -7.33 -15.79
N LEU A 195 -4.23 -6.87 -15.02
CA LEU A 195 -5.06 -7.74 -14.18
C LEU A 195 -5.92 -8.70 -15.00
N SER A 196 -6.36 -8.30 -16.19
CA SER A 196 -7.13 -9.16 -17.09
C SER A 196 -6.31 -10.29 -17.70
N GLU A 197 -4.99 -10.14 -17.83
CA GLU A 197 -4.10 -11.19 -18.34
C GLU A 197 -3.94 -12.33 -17.31
N GLY A 198 -3.89 -11.99 -16.02
CA GLY A 198 -3.72 -12.97 -14.93
C GLY A 198 -5.00 -13.55 -14.34
N ASN A 199 -6.18 -12.98 -14.62
CA ASN A 199 -7.43 -13.39 -13.98
C ASN A 199 -8.61 -13.41 -14.97
N ASN A 200 -9.06 -14.62 -15.33
CA ASN A 200 -10.18 -14.82 -16.26
C ASN A 200 -11.52 -14.28 -15.77
N ILE A 201 -11.78 -14.28 -14.46
CA ILE A 201 -13.03 -13.74 -13.89
C ILE A 201 -13.01 -12.21 -14.05
N PHE A 202 -11.89 -11.58 -13.66
CA PHE A 202 -11.70 -10.15 -13.83
C PHE A 202 -11.78 -9.74 -15.29
N LYS A 203 -11.16 -10.51 -16.21
CA LYS A 203 -11.22 -10.29 -17.65
C LYS A 203 -12.65 -10.28 -18.19
N LYS A 204 -13.51 -11.19 -17.73
CA LYS A 204 -14.93 -11.22 -18.12
C LYS A 204 -15.67 -9.98 -17.64
N LEU A 205 -15.51 -9.60 -16.37
CA LEU A 205 -16.12 -8.38 -15.81
C LEU A 205 -15.65 -7.12 -16.53
N TRP A 206 -14.35 -7.01 -16.76
CA TRP A 206 -13.76 -5.90 -17.50
C TRP A 206 -14.31 -5.83 -18.93
N LYS A 207 -14.32 -6.95 -19.66
CA LYS A 207 -14.86 -7.01 -21.03
C LYS A 207 -16.34 -6.64 -21.09
N GLN A 208 -17.12 -7.06 -20.09
CA GLN A 208 -18.53 -6.69 -19.98
C GLN A 208 -18.70 -5.17 -19.88
N ILE A 209 -18.04 -4.54 -18.91
CA ILE A 209 -18.08 -3.07 -18.72
C ILE A 209 -17.58 -2.34 -19.96
N TYR A 210 -16.48 -2.83 -20.53
CA TYR A 210 -15.84 -2.28 -21.71
C TYR A 210 -16.79 -2.19 -22.92
N ILE A 211 -17.60 -3.23 -23.13
CA ILE A 211 -18.60 -3.31 -24.21
C ILE A 211 -19.86 -2.50 -23.84
N GLU A 212 -20.45 -2.77 -22.69
CA GLU A 212 -21.77 -2.22 -22.30
C GLU A 212 -21.73 -0.70 -22.11
N ASN A 213 -20.63 -0.16 -21.58
CA ASN A 213 -20.53 1.27 -21.27
C ASN A 213 -19.84 2.08 -22.39
N GLY A 214 -19.62 1.45 -23.56
CA GLY A 214 -19.03 2.12 -24.72
C GLY A 214 -17.65 2.71 -24.44
N TYR A 215 -16.77 1.94 -23.79
CA TYR A 215 -15.36 2.31 -23.59
C TYR A 215 -14.46 1.79 -24.72
N ASN A 216 -15.00 0.97 -25.63
CA ASN A 216 -14.33 0.51 -26.84
C ASN A 216 -14.29 1.60 -27.93
N ASN A 217 -13.51 2.66 -27.70
CA ASN A 217 -13.22 3.69 -28.69
C ASN A 217 -11.83 4.28 -28.45
N TYR A 218 -11.28 4.90 -29.49
CA TYR A 218 -9.95 5.51 -29.44
C TYR A 218 -9.86 6.64 -28.41
N ASP A 219 -10.93 7.41 -28.19
CA ASP A 219 -10.91 8.52 -27.22
C ASP A 219 -10.74 8.03 -25.78
N THR A 220 -11.25 6.84 -25.46
CA THR A 220 -11.15 6.24 -24.13
C THR A 220 -9.87 5.40 -23.98
N LEU A 221 -9.41 4.74 -25.04
CA LEU A 221 -8.26 3.84 -24.98
C LEU A 221 -6.93 4.55 -25.26
N GLY A 222 -6.96 5.64 -26.02
CA GLY A 222 -5.82 6.49 -26.30
C GLY A 222 -5.67 7.59 -25.26
N GLN A 223 -5.55 7.22 -23.97
CA GLN A 223 -5.38 8.21 -22.92
C GLN A 223 -4.12 9.03 -23.17
N GLY A 224 -3.03 8.42 -23.64
CA GLY A 224 -1.82 9.10 -24.10
C GLY A 224 -0.99 9.68 -22.97
N GLY A 225 -1.10 9.08 -21.78
CA GLY A 225 -0.16 9.31 -20.69
C GLY A 225 1.09 8.46 -20.85
N LEU A 226 2.08 8.69 -19.99
CA LEU A 226 3.33 7.94 -19.97
C LEU A 226 3.42 6.94 -18.80
N SER A 227 2.43 6.93 -17.93
CA SER A 227 2.32 5.97 -16.83
C SER A 227 2.22 4.54 -17.36
N THR A 228 2.91 3.62 -16.70
CA THR A 228 2.97 2.21 -17.10
C THR A 228 2.68 1.29 -15.93
N ALA A 229 1.96 0.20 -16.19
CA ALA A 229 1.76 -0.89 -15.26
C ALA A 229 1.84 -2.20 -16.04
N PHE A 230 2.68 -3.12 -15.57
CA PHE A 230 3.00 -4.31 -16.32
C PHE A 230 3.50 -5.42 -15.38
N SER A 231 3.04 -6.65 -15.61
CA SER A 231 3.63 -7.84 -15.01
C SER A 231 3.79 -8.99 -15.99
N ARG A 232 4.85 -9.78 -15.82
CA ARG A 232 5.09 -11.04 -16.52
C ARG A 232 5.62 -12.09 -15.57
N SER A 233 5.25 -13.34 -15.83
CA SER A 233 5.93 -14.48 -15.25
C SER A 233 7.39 -14.49 -15.72
N PHE A 234 8.32 -14.50 -14.78
CA PHE A 234 9.76 -14.57 -15.04
C PHE A 234 10.31 -15.97 -14.77
N MET A 235 9.77 -16.65 -13.76
CA MET A 235 10.14 -18.03 -13.39
C MET A 235 8.94 -18.71 -12.68
N PRO A 236 8.95 -20.04 -12.46
CA PRO A 236 7.90 -20.70 -11.69
C PRO A 236 7.72 -20.02 -10.32
N ASN A 237 6.50 -19.56 -10.02
CA ASN A 237 6.15 -18.78 -8.82
C ASN A 237 6.89 -17.44 -8.67
N GLY A 238 7.52 -16.93 -9.73
CA GLY A 238 8.21 -15.64 -9.75
C GLY A 238 7.66 -14.71 -10.82
N THR A 239 7.15 -13.57 -10.40
CA THR A 239 6.58 -12.54 -11.27
C THR A 239 7.45 -11.30 -11.24
N LEU A 240 7.81 -10.79 -12.41
CA LEU A 240 8.36 -9.44 -12.55
C LEU A 240 7.18 -8.50 -12.74
N SER A 241 7.04 -7.51 -11.86
CA SER A 241 6.01 -6.48 -11.95
C SER A 241 6.65 -5.11 -11.79
N THR A 242 6.26 -4.19 -12.65
CA THR A 242 6.65 -2.79 -12.61
C THR A 242 5.42 -1.91 -12.74
N SER A 243 5.41 -0.83 -11.96
CA SER A 243 4.34 0.15 -11.98
C SER A 243 4.98 1.50 -11.75
N GLN A 244 4.89 2.38 -12.74
CA GLN A 244 5.47 3.71 -12.72
C GLN A 244 4.41 4.72 -13.11
N GLU A 245 4.09 5.60 -12.17
CA GLU A 245 3.33 6.81 -12.44
C GLU A 245 4.30 7.90 -12.91
N ILE A 246 3.91 8.64 -13.94
CA ILE A 246 4.59 9.86 -14.37
C ILE A 246 3.78 11.06 -13.85
N VAL A 247 4.47 12.07 -13.30
CA VAL A 247 3.85 13.32 -12.88
C VAL A 247 4.45 14.44 -13.71
N GLY A 248 3.63 15.11 -14.53
CA GLY A 248 4.08 16.20 -15.40
C GLY A 248 4.78 15.73 -16.68
N GLY A 249 4.36 14.60 -17.26
CA GLY A 249 4.75 14.20 -18.61
C GLY A 249 4.32 15.25 -19.64
N VAL A 250 5.12 15.39 -20.71
CA VAL A 250 5.06 16.44 -21.75
C VAL A 250 3.66 16.62 -22.33
#